data_AF-A0A7J8QG48-F1
#
_entry.id   AF-A0A7J8QG48-F1
#
_cell.length_a   1.000
_cell.length_b   1.000
_cell.length_c   1.000
_cell.angle_alpha   90.00
_cell.angle_beta   90.00
_cell.angle_gamma   90.00
#
_symmetry.space_group_name_H-M   'P 1'
#
loop_
_entity.id
_entity.type
_entity.pdbx_description
1 polymer ?
#
loop_
_entity_poly.entity_id
_entity_poly.type
_entity_poly.pdbx_seq_one_letter_code
_entity_poly.pdbx_strand_id
1 'polypeptide(L)'
;MVGRAITILPEDFKPHRAVKKVYEDRAKMIETGEGLDWAMGEALAFGTLLVEGKHVRLSGQDVERGTFSHRHAIVHDQETGKIYCPLDHIMENQNDEMFTAWLEPRSFDLRANRGNGQIARTRFIHHIWCFNGGIYIIVGSSLSEFGVLGFELGYSMENPDAIVLWEAQFGDFSNGAQVIFDQFLSSGESKWLRQTGLVVLLPHGYDGQGPEHSSARLERFLQMSDENPYEIPEMDATHRKQIQKCNWQVVNTTTPANYFHVIRRQ
;
A
#
# COMPACT_ATOMS: atom_id res chain seq x y z
N MET A 1 -2.59 -2.60 -20.91
CA MET A 1 -1.28 -1.93 -20.83
C MET A 1 -0.64 -2.16 -19.46
N VAL A 2 -1.33 -1.83 -18.36
CA VAL A 2 -0.86 -2.05 -16.97
C VAL A 2 -0.40 -3.47 -16.66
N GLY A 3 -1.25 -4.48 -16.91
CA GLY A 3 -0.94 -5.88 -16.57
C GLY A 3 0.38 -6.39 -17.18
N ARG A 4 0.73 -5.97 -18.39
CA ARG A 4 2.01 -6.34 -19.01
C ARG A 4 3.18 -5.57 -18.39
N ALA A 5 3.02 -4.27 -18.14
CA ALA A 5 4.06 -3.43 -17.58
C ALA A 5 4.53 -3.94 -16.20
N ILE A 6 3.59 -4.33 -15.33
CA ILE A 6 3.90 -4.81 -13.97
C ILE A 6 4.56 -6.20 -13.94
N THR A 7 4.55 -6.93 -15.06
CA THR A 7 5.13 -8.29 -15.17
C THR A 7 6.44 -8.34 -15.95
N ILE A 8 6.84 -7.23 -16.60
CA ILE A 8 8.07 -7.20 -17.40
C ILE A 8 9.24 -6.79 -16.50
N LEU A 9 10.34 -7.54 -16.62
CA LEU A 9 11.64 -7.16 -16.06
C LEU A 9 12.56 -6.76 -17.22
N PRO A 10 13.54 -5.86 -17.02
CA PRO A 10 14.48 -5.48 -18.06
C PRO A 10 15.29 -6.68 -18.57
N GLU A 11 15.64 -6.70 -19.86
CA GLU A 11 16.33 -7.85 -20.49
C GLU A 11 17.70 -8.13 -19.88
N ASP A 12 18.39 -7.09 -19.39
CA ASP A 12 19.69 -7.16 -18.73
C ASP A 12 19.60 -7.51 -17.24
N PHE A 13 18.39 -7.60 -16.69
CA PHE A 13 18.16 -7.81 -15.27
C PHE A 13 18.18 -9.30 -14.90
N LYS A 14 18.97 -9.67 -13.89
CA LYS A 14 19.17 -11.05 -13.44
C LYS A 14 18.56 -11.27 -12.05
N PRO A 15 17.24 -11.50 -11.96
CA PRO A 15 16.58 -11.77 -10.69
C PRO A 15 16.94 -13.16 -10.16
N HIS A 16 16.74 -13.37 -8.87
CA HIS A 16 16.80 -14.71 -8.28
C HIS A 16 15.82 -15.68 -8.98
N ARG A 17 16.21 -16.94 -9.18
CA ARG A 17 15.44 -17.95 -9.95
C ARG A 17 13.99 -18.08 -9.49
N ALA A 18 13.74 -18.03 -8.19
CA ALA A 18 12.37 -18.12 -7.66
C ALA A 18 11.54 -16.89 -8.02
N VAL A 19 12.13 -15.69 -7.96
CA VAL A 19 11.44 -14.44 -8.33
C VAL A 19 11.17 -14.41 -9.83
N LYS A 20 12.13 -14.84 -10.66
CA LYS A 20 11.93 -14.97 -12.10
C LYS A 20 10.68 -15.80 -12.42
N LYS A 21 10.55 -16.96 -11.77
CA LYS A 21 9.40 -17.85 -11.93
C LYS A 21 8.09 -17.15 -11.53
N VAL A 22 8.08 -16.39 -10.43
CA VAL A 22 6.90 -15.61 -10.02
C VAL A 22 6.48 -14.63 -11.14
N TYR A 23 7.42 -13.88 -11.72
CA TYR A 23 7.09 -12.95 -12.81
C TYR A 23 6.63 -13.64 -14.09
N GLU A 24 7.22 -14.79 -14.44
CA GLU A 24 6.75 -15.62 -15.57
C GLU A 24 5.32 -16.12 -15.36
N ASP A 25 4.99 -16.57 -14.14
CA ASP A 25 3.64 -17.05 -13.81
C ASP A 25 2.63 -15.90 -13.81
N ARG A 26 3.01 -14.72 -13.32
CA ARG A 26 2.20 -13.50 -13.41
C ARG A 26 1.94 -13.06 -14.85
N ALA A 27 2.96 -13.11 -15.72
CA ALA A 27 2.80 -12.80 -17.14
C ALA A 27 1.78 -13.73 -17.80
N LYS A 28 1.83 -15.03 -17.50
CA LYS A 28 0.85 -16.01 -17.98
C LYS A 28 -0.56 -15.69 -17.49
N MET A 29 -0.75 -15.35 -16.21
CA MET A 29 -2.06 -14.97 -15.66
C MET A 29 -2.69 -13.80 -16.43
N ILE A 30 -1.88 -12.83 -16.84
CA ILE A 30 -2.33 -11.68 -17.63
C ILE A 30 -2.64 -12.06 -19.09
N GLU A 31 -1.86 -12.95 -19.67
CA GLU A 31 -2.07 -13.43 -21.04
C GLU A 31 -3.31 -14.32 -21.17
N THR A 32 -3.54 -15.22 -20.22
CA THR A 32 -4.68 -16.13 -20.22
C THR A 32 -5.94 -15.48 -19.66
N GLY A 33 -5.79 -14.52 -18.73
CA GLY A 33 -6.90 -13.93 -17.97
C GLY A 33 -7.48 -14.87 -16.89
N GLU A 34 -6.83 -16.01 -16.63
CA GLU A 34 -7.28 -17.02 -15.68
C GLU A 34 -6.29 -17.18 -14.53
N GLY A 35 -6.79 -17.57 -13.35
CA GLY A 35 -5.95 -17.91 -12.20
C GLY A 35 -5.21 -16.73 -11.57
N LEU A 36 -5.76 -15.51 -11.67
CA LEU A 36 -5.19 -14.34 -10.99
C LEU A 36 -5.15 -14.59 -9.48
N ASP A 37 -3.95 -14.50 -8.91
CA ASP A 37 -3.72 -14.62 -7.47
C ASP A 37 -3.89 -13.28 -6.74
N TRP A 38 -3.74 -13.32 -5.41
CA TRP A 38 -3.91 -12.14 -4.56
C TRP A 38 -2.90 -11.04 -4.83
N ALA A 39 -1.64 -11.41 -5.06
CA ALA A 39 -0.55 -10.48 -5.33
C ALA A 39 -0.76 -9.76 -6.68
N MET A 40 -1.30 -10.46 -7.68
CA MET A 40 -1.68 -9.86 -8.95
C MET A 40 -2.89 -8.94 -8.82
N GLY A 41 -3.91 -9.32 -8.03
CA GLY A 41 -5.02 -8.44 -7.71
C GLY A 41 -4.54 -7.13 -7.09
N GLU A 42 -3.60 -7.20 -6.16
CA GLU A 42 -2.96 -6.04 -5.53
C GLU A 42 -2.19 -5.18 -6.53
N ALA A 43 -1.28 -5.79 -7.29
CA ALA A 43 -0.43 -5.07 -8.24
C ALA A 43 -1.24 -4.39 -9.35
N LEU A 44 -2.34 -5.01 -9.79
CA LEU A 44 -3.28 -4.39 -10.72
C LEU A 44 -4.02 -3.20 -10.09
N ALA A 45 -4.40 -3.29 -8.82
CA ALA A 45 -5.07 -2.19 -8.13
C ALA A 45 -4.14 -0.98 -8.04
N PHE A 46 -2.91 -1.19 -7.56
CA PHE A 46 -1.90 -0.14 -7.49
C PHE A 46 -1.57 0.41 -8.88
N GLY A 47 -1.28 -0.46 -9.85
CA GLY A 47 -0.91 -0.03 -11.19
C GLY A 47 -1.99 0.80 -11.90
N THR A 48 -3.27 0.46 -11.71
CA THR A 48 -4.37 1.24 -12.29
C THR A 48 -4.57 2.58 -11.59
N LEU A 49 -4.40 2.65 -10.26
CA LEU A 49 -4.44 3.90 -9.50
C LEU A 49 -3.31 4.86 -9.92
N LEU A 50 -2.09 4.32 -10.11
CA LEU A 50 -0.95 5.10 -10.58
C LEU A 50 -1.21 5.67 -11.98
N VAL A 51 -1.84 4.91 -12.88
CA VAL A 51 -2.24 5.42 -14.20
C VAL A 51 -3.29 6.54 -14.10
N GLU A 52 -4.15 6.50 -13.08
CA GLU A 52 -5.15 7.54 -12.81
C GLU A 52 -4.55 8.77 -12.09
N GLY A 53 -3.25 8.80 -11.84
CA GLY A 53 -2.57 9.90 -11.16
C GLY A 53 -2.58 9.80 -9.63
N LYS A 54 -3.17 8.76 -9.05
CA LYS A 54 -3.25 8.57 -7.60
C LYS A 54 -1.95 7.99 -7.09
N HIS A 55 -1.37 8.63 -6.07
CA HIS A 55 -0.18 8.13 -5.41
C HIS A 55 -0.52 6.92 -4.55
N VAL A 56 0.38 5.95 -4.46
CA VAL A 56 0.19 4.76 -3.63
C VAL A 56 1.39 4.64 -2.72
N ARG A 57 1.15 4.60 -1.41
CA ARG A 57 2.16 4.44 -0.37
C ARG A 57 1.85 3.19 0.44
N LEU A 58 2.76 2.22 0.46
CA LEU A 58 2.66 1.02 1.28
C LEU A 58 3.83 0.96 2.26
N SER A 59 3.56 0.86 3.56
CA SER A 59 4.59 0.65 4.57
C SER A 59 4.28 -0.48 5.52
N GLY A 60 5.34 -1.05 6.09
CA GLY A 60 5.25 -2.15 7.03
C GLY A 60 6.53 -2.99 7.02
N GLN A 61 6.55 -4.01 7.85
CA GLN A 61 7.71 -4.89 7.96
C GLN A 61 7.77 -5.82 6.75
N ASP A 62 8.93 -5.87 6.09
CA ASP A 62 9.19 -6.73 4.92
C ASP A 62 8.24 -6.53 3.72
N VAL A 63 7.48 -5.43 3.66
CA VAL A 63 6.44 -5.22 2.64
C VAL A 63 6.96 -5.28 1.21
N GLU A 64 8.21 -4.88 0.98
CA GLU A 64 8.89 -4.88 -0.33
C GLU A 64 8.85 -6.26 -1.01
N ARG A 65 9.15 -7.31 -0.24
CA ARG A 65 9.01 -8.71 -0.68
C ARG A 65 7.62 -9.26 -0.36
N GLY A 66 7.01 -8.76 0.72
CA GLY A 66 5.89 -9.35 1.43
C GLY A 66 6.37 -10.43 2.40
N THR A 67 5.74 -10.47 3.59
CA THR A 67 6.02 -11.48 4.63
C THR A 67 5.98 -12.90 4.07
N PHE A 68 4.95 -13.21 3.27
CA PHE A 68 4.76 -14.51 2.63
C PHE A 68 5.48 -14.66 1.29
N SER A 69 6.41 -13.77 0.95
CA SER A 69 7.13 -13.74 -0.35
C SER A 69 6.19 -13.79 -1.56
N HIS A 70 5.06 -13.10 -1.47
CA HIS A 70 4.02 -13.09 -2.50
C HIS A 70 4.07 -11.82 -3.36
N ARG A 71 4.55 -10.70 -2.81
CA ARG A 71 4.44 -9.37 -3.43
C ARG A 71 5.57 -9.07 -4.40
N HIS A 72 6.82 -9.21 -3.97
CA HIS A 72 8.00 -8.87 -4.78
C HIS A 72 7.86 -7.53 -5.51
N ALA A 73 7.38 -6.49 -4.83
CA ALA A 73 7.25 -5.16 -5.43
C ALA A 73 8.63 -4.57 -5.76
N ILE A 74 9.62 -4.88 -4.91
CA ILE A 74 11.02 -4.57 -5.14
C ILE A 74 11.78 -5.86 -5.48
N VAL A 75 12.53 -5.82 -6.59
CA VAL A 75 13.36 -6.94 -7.04
C VAL A 75 14.82 -6.52 -7.07
N HIS A 76 15.69 -7.46 -6.69
CA HIS A 76 17.14 -7.27 -6.69
C HIS A 76 17.82 -8.14 -7.74
N ASP A 77 18.70 -7.53 -8.51
CA ASP A 77 19.62 -8.23 -9.41
C ASP A 77 20.69 -8.97 -8.58
N GLN A 78 20.88 -10.27 -8.85
CA GLN A 78 21.79 -11.12 -8.08
C GLN A 78 23.26 -10.85 -8.36
N GLU A 79 23.61 -10.27 -9.51
CA GLU A 79 24.99 -10.01 -9.89
C GLU A 79 25.40 -8.57 -9.58
N THR A 80 24.52 -7.61 -9.86
CA THR A 80 24.83 -6.17 -9.76
C THR A 80 24.27 -5.51 -8.51
N GLY A 81 23.34 -6.15 -7.80
CA GLY A 81 22.62 -5.54 -6.68
C GLY A 81 21.69 -4.39 -7.11
N LYS A 82 21.46 -4.19 -8.41
CA LYS A 82 20.52 -3.20 -8.93
C LYS A 82 19.12 -3.53 -8.43
N ILE A 83 18.42 -2.50 -7.98
CA ILE A 83 17.04 -2.59 -7.53
C ILE A 83 16.12 -2.22 -8.69
N TYR A 84 15.02 -2.94 -8.85
CA TYR A 84 14.00 -2.66 -9.85
C TYR A 84 12.60 -2.77 -9.23
N CYS A 85 11.76 -1.77 -9.50
CA CYS A 85 10.35 -1.74 -9.13
C CYS A 85 9.51 -1.62 -10.41
N PRO A 86 8.74 -2.66 -10.80
CA PRO A 86 7.93 -2.59 -12.02
C PRO A 86 6.84 -1.51 -11.98
N LEU A 87 6.32 -1.18 -10.79
CA LEU A 87 5.26 -0.18 -10.63
C LEU A 87 5.73 1.25 -10.89
N ASP A 88 7.05 1.49 -10.92
CA ASP A 88 7.63 2.79 -11.28
C ASP A 88 7.73 2.97 -12.80
N HIS A 89 7.50 1.91 -13.58
CA HIS A 89 7.73 1.88 -15.04
C HIS A 89 6.46 1.54 -15.83
N ILE A 90 5.28 2.00 -15.36
CA ILE A 90 3.98 1.70 -15.98
C ILE A 90 3.66 2.67 -17.11
N MET A 91 4.11 3.92 -17.01
CA MET A 91 3.86 4.99 -17.98
C MET A 91 5.14 5.67 -18.44
N GLU A 92 5.14 6.19 -19.68
CA GLU A 92 6.19 7.05 -20.18
C GLU A 92 6.21 8.37 -19.39
N ASN A 93 7.39 8.81 -18.94
CA ASN A 93 7.60 9.98 -18.09
C ASN A 93 6.95 9.91 -16.70
N GLN A 94 6.71 8.70 -16.18
CA GLN A 94 6.41 8.49 -14.76
C GLN A 94 7.62 8.95 -13.92
N ASN A 95 7.37 9.60 -12.78
CA ASN A 95 8.46 10.09 -11.94
C ASN A 95 9.13 8.91 -11.22
N ASP A 96 10.41 8.69 -11.50
CA ASP A 96 11.26 7.65 -10.89
C ASP A 96 11.70 7.98 -9.44
N GLU A 97 11.01 8.89 -8.73
CA GLU A 97 11.31 9.20 -7.34
C GLU A 97 10.92 8.03 -6.41
N MET A 98 11.74 6.98 -6.46
CA MET A 98 11.75 5.85 -5.56
C MET A 98 12.23 6.33 -4.18
N PHE A 99 11.30 6.71 -3.30
CA PHE A 99 11.59 6.89 -1.88
C PHE A 99 11.48 5.54 -1.15
N THR A 100 12.43 4.63 -1.38
CA THR A 100 12.71 3.56 -0.41
C THR A 100 13.36 4.21 0.80
N ALA A 101 12.60 4.41 1.87
CA ALA A 101 13.21 4.85 3.11
C ALA A 101 14.23 3.78 3.57
N TRP A 102 15.49 4.23 3.73
CA TRP A 102 16.64 3.56 4.38
C TRP A 102 17.73 2.91 3.52
N LEU A 103 17.68 2.96 2.19
CA LEU A 103 18.89 2.81 1.38
C LEU A 103 19.10 4.09 0.58
N GLU A 104 20.36 4.55 0.54
CA GLU A 104 20.81 5.84 0.01
C GLU A 104 20.00 6.36 -1.19
N PRO A 105 19.68 7.68 -1.24
CA PRO A 105 19.14 8.27 -2.44
C PRO A 105 20.15 8.09 -3.57
N ARG A 106 19.83 7.26 -4.57
CA ARG A 106 20.56 7.32 -5.85
C ARG A 106 20.25 8.68 -6.48
N SER A 107 21.21 9.58 -6.33
CA SER A 107 21.34 10.91 -6.95
C SER A 107 20.26 11.95 -6.64
N PHE A 108 20.29 12.49 -5.43
CA PHE A 108 20.07 13.93 -5.26
C PHE A 108 21.44 14.60 -5.05
N ASP A 109 22.06 15.10 -6.12
CA ASP A 109 23.34 15.80 -6.02
C ASP A 109 23.13 17.20 -5.41
N LEU A 110 23.29 17.30 -4.09
CA LEU A 110 23.30 18.55 -3.34
C LEU A 110 24.43 19.52 -3.74
N ARG A 111 25.36 19.13 -4.63
CA ARG A 111 26.49 19.99 -5.06
C ARG A 111 26.19 20.85 -6.28
N ALA A 112 25.08 20.64 -7.00
CA ALA A 112 24.77 21.39 -8.21
C ALA A 112 24.22 22.81 -7.98
N ASN A 113 23.97 23.24 -6.73
CA ASN A 113 23.34 24.55 -6.47
C ASN A 113 24.02 25.38 -5.36
N ARG A 114 25.35 25.56 -5.45
CA ARG A 114 26.07 26.62 -4.70
C ARG A 114 26.03 27.95 -5.47
N GLY A 115 24.84 28.41 -5.82
CA GLY A 115 24.63 29.71 -6.44
C GLY A 115 23.41 30.38 -5.83
N ASN A 116 23.66 31.30 -4.92
CA ASN A 116 22.71 32.25 -4.29
C ASN A 116 21.84 31.68 -3.17
N GLY A 117 22.15 32.16 -1.95
CA GLY A 117 21.47 31.83 -0.70
C GLY A 117 20.02 32.31 -0.66
N GLN A 118 19.12 31.48 -1.15
CA GLN A 118 17.74 31.42 -0.68
C GLN A 118 17.59 30.18 0.19
N ILE A 119 17.23 30.44 1.44
CA ILE A 119 16.94 29.46 2.48
C ILE A 119 16.06 28.35 1.90
N ALA A 120 16.52 27.10 2.03
CA ALA A 120 15.82 25.86 1.64
C ALA A 120 14.57 25.61 2.51
N ARG A 121 13.61 26.53 2.45
CA ARG A 121 12.24 26.34 2.90
C ARG A 121 11.38 26.34 1.64
N THR A 122 10.50 25.34 1.53
CA THR A 122 9.39 25.32 0.57
C THR A 122 9.73 24.93 -0.88
N ARG A 123 10.48 23.84 -1.09
CA ARG A 123 10.60 23.20 -2.42
C ARG A 123 10.39 21.67 -2.43
N PHE A 124 9.82 21.10 -1.36
CA PHE A 124 9.48 19.67 -1.30
C PHE A 124 8.08 19.35 -1.88
N ILE A 125 7.19 20.34 -1.97
CA ILE A 125 5.78 20.15 -2.36
C ILE A 125 5.52 20.62 -3.80
N HIS A 126 6.39 21.47 -4.36
CA HIS A 126 6.15 22.11 -5.66
C HIS A 126 6.59 21.27 -6.87
N HIS A 127 7.39 20.22 -6.67
CA HIS A 127 7.86 19.35 -7.76
C HIS A 127 6.94 18.16 -8.07
N ILE A 128 5.89 17.95 -7.27
CA ILE A 128 4.89 16.87 -7.43
C ILE A 128 3.94 17.13 -8.63
N TRP A 129 3.88 18.36 -9.14
CA TRP A 129 2.78 18.82 -10.01
C TRP A 129 3.06 18.80 -11.53
N CYS A 130 4.17 18.21 -12.00
CA CYS A 130 4.59 18.29 -13.41
C CYS A 130 4.91 16.92 -14.05
N PHE A 131 4.25 15.85 -13.62
CA PHE A 131 4.46 14.51 -14.15
C PHE A 131 3.13 13.85 -14.55
N ASN A 132 3.16 13.02 -15.60
CA ASN A 132 2.03 12.18 -15.96
C ASN A 132 2.06 10.94 -15.05
N GLY A 133 1.10 10.85 -14.12
CA GLY A 133 0.89 9.66 -13.30
C GLY A 133 1.16 9.80 -11.81
N GLY A 134 0.73 8.77 -11.07
CA GLY A 134 0.96 8.64 -9.65
C GLY A 134 2.34 8.09 -9.32
N ILE A 135 2.81 8.37 -8.11
CA ILE A 135 4.07 7.87 -7.57
C ILE A 135 3.77 6.65 -6.69
N TYR A 136 4.53 5.58 -6.87
CA TYR A 136 4.50 4.40 -6.00
C TYR A 136 5.62 4.50 -4.98
N ILE A 137 5.28 4.42 -3.69
CA ILE A 137 6.22 4.48 -2.58
C ILE A 137 6.03 3.24 -1.73
N ILE A 138 7.04 2.40 -1.66
CA ILE A 138 7.06 1.25 -0.76
C ILE A 138 8.17 1.40 0.27
N VAL A 139 7.85 1.17 1.53
CA VAL A 139 8.76 1.40 2.65
C VAL A 139 8.81 0.18 3.56
N GLY A 140 9.94 -0.52 3.54
CA GLY A 140 10.31 -1.43 4.63
C GLY A 140 10.46 -0.65 5.93
N SER A 141 9.54 -0.87 6.88
CA SER A 141 9.55 -0.16 8.15
C SER A 141 10.52 -0.79 9.15
N SER A 142 10.87 -0.02 10.20
CA SER A 142 11.47 -0.63 11.40
C SER A 142 10.47 -1.57 12.08
N LEU A 143 10.96 -2.40 13.01
CA LEU A 143 10.16 -3.28 13.87
C LEU A 143 9.40 -2.46 14.93
N SER A 144 8.46 -1.62 14.49
CA SER A 144 7.61 -0.79 15.35
C SER A 144 6.24 -0.58 14.73
N GLU A 145 5.19 -1.11 15.36
CA GLU A 145 3.81 -0.95 14.89
C GLU A 145 3.27 0.42 15.28
N PHE A 146 3.43 0.80 16.55
CA PHE A 146 2.91 2.06 17.09
C PHE A 146 3.42 3.29 16.33
N GLY A 147 4.75 3.37 16.15
CA GLY A 147 5.39 4.53 15.53
C GLY A 147 5.09 4.63 14.04
N VAL A 148 5.11 3.49 13.33
CA VAL A 148 4.89 3.45 11.88
C VAL A 148 3.42 3.69 11.56
N LEU A 149 2.47 3.03 12.24
CA LEU A 149 1.05 3.26 12.01
C LEU A 149 0.65 4.72 12.32
N GLY A 150 1.19 5.29 13.40
CA GLY A 150 0.99 6.71 13.72
C GLY A 150 1.55 7.66 12.65
N PHE A 151 2.70 7.32 12.05
CA PHE A 151 3.28 8.09 10.95
C PHE A 151 2.41 8.01 9.69
N GLU A 152 1.96 6.81 9.30
CA GLU A 152 1.10 6.63 8.11
C GLU A 152 -0.26 7.30 8.26
N LEU A 153 -0.81 7.28 9.47
CA LEU A 153 -2.01 8.05 9.78
C LEU A 153 -1.79 9.54 9.50
N GLY A 154 -0.70 10.13 10.00
CA GLY A 154 -0.35 11.53 9.74
C GLY A 154 -0.18 11.82 8.26
N TYR A 155 0.47 10.92 7.52
CA TYR A 155 0.63 11.04 6.06
C TYR A 155 -0.72 11.04 5.33
N SER A 156 -1.61 10.12 5.70
CA SER A 156 -2.94 9.98 5.09
C SER A 156 -3.86 11.19 5.34
N MET A 157 -3.69 11.89 6.46
CA MET A 157 -4.44 13.10 6.77
C MET A 157 -3.96 14.31 5.97
N GLU A 158 -2.66 14.36 5.63
CA GLU A 158 -2.06 15.48 4.90
C GLU A 158 -2.24 15.34 3.38
N ASN A 159 -2.19 14.11 2.86
CA ASN A 159 -2.35 13.84 1.43
C ASN A 159 -3.60 12.99 1.15
N PRO A 160 -4.79 13.60 1.03
CA PRO A 160 -6.04 12.87 0.80
C PRO A 160 -6.15 12.26 -0.60
N ASP A 161 -5.30 12.67 -1.54
CA ASP A 161 -5.27 12.11 -2.89
C ASP A 161 -4.37 10.87 -3.01
N ALA A 162 -3.59 10.56 -1.97
CA ALA A 162 -2.75 9.38 -1.92
C ALA A 162 -3.47 8.22 -1.21
N ILE A 163 -3.35 7.03 -1.80
CA ILE A 163 -3.75 5.77 -1.14
C ILE A 163 -2.61 5.36 -0.22
N VAL A 164 -2.84 5.46 1.09
CA VAL A 164 -1.85 5.11 2.11
C VAL A 164 -2.27 3.77 2.73
N LEU A 165 -1.34 2.83 2.75
CA LEU A 165 -1.52 1.49 3.29
C LEU A 165 -0.46 1.20 4.35
N TRP A 166 -0.90 0.62 5.46
CA TRP A 166 -0.03 0.02 6.47
C TRP A 166 -0.30 -1.49 6.56
N GLU A 167 0.74 -2.30 6.44
CA GLU A 167 0.66 -3.76 6.57
C GLU A 167 1.35 -4.23 7.85
N ALA A 168 0.60 -4.95 8.69
CA ALA A 168 1.17 -5.71 9.79
C ALA A 168 1.81 -7.00 9.24
N GLN A 169 2.94 -7.44 9.81
CA GLN A 169 3.58 -8.70 9.40
C GLN A 169 2.63 -9.90 9.57
N PHE A 170 1.93 -9.94 10.72
CA PHE A 170 0.75 -10.75 10.98
C PHE A 170 -0.28 -9.87 11.69
N GLY A 171 -1.57 -10.11 11.47
CA GLY A 171 -2.63 -9.30 12.06
C GLY A 171 -2.61 -9.30 13.59
N ASP A 172 -2.09 -10.36 14.21
CA ASP A 172 -1.94 -10.51 15.65
C ASP A 172 -1.13 -9.37 16.30
N PHE A 173 -0.13 -8.83 15.59
CA PHE A 173 0.77 -7.76 16.06
C PHE A 173 0.17 -6.36 16.00
N SER A 174 -1.01 -6.19 15.39
CA SER A 174 -1.70 -4.89 15.34
C SER A 174 -1.99 -4.31 16.74
N ASN A 175 -2.08 -5.15 17.75
CA ASN A 175 -2.25 -4.74 19.15
C ASN A 175 -1.11 -3.84 19.67
N GLY A 176 0.09 -3.89 19.10
CA GLY A 176 1.20 -3.00 19.43
C GLY A 176 0.87 -1.52 19.16
N ALA A 177 -0.06 -1.26 18.24
CA ALA A 177 -0.52 0.08 17.88
C ALA A 177 -1.95 0.38 18.38
N GLN A 178 -2.44 -0.33 19.42
CA GLN A 178 -3.84 -0.20 19.89
C GLN A 178 -4.27 1.24 20.20
N VAL A 179 -3.37 2.05 20.77
CA VAL A 179 -3.66 3.46 21.06
C VAL A 179 -3.95 4.26 19.78
N ILE A 180 -3.29 3.95 18.67
CA ILE A 180 -3.55 4.60 17.38
C ILE A 180 -4.94 4.20 16.87
N PHE A 181 -5.29 2.92 16.97
CA PHE A 181 -6.63 2.44 16.63
C PHE A 181 -7.72 3.12 17.47
N ASP A 182 -7.58 3.13 18.79
CA ASP A 182 -8.61 3.61 19.72
C ASP A 182 -8.76 5.14 19.72
N GLN A 183 -7.63 5.84 19.75
CA GLN A 183 -7.62 7.28 19.98
C GLN A 183 -7.61 8.10 18.70
N PHE A 184 -7.30 7.51 17.56
CA PHE A 184 -7.18 8.26 16.32
C PHE A 184 -7.99 7.66 15.18
N LEU A 185 -7.83 6.38 14.84
CA LEU A 185 -8.54 5.81 13.70
C LEU A 185 -10.04 5.66 13.96
N SER A 186 -10.45 5.09 15.09
CA SER A 186 -11.87 4.81 15.37
C SER A 186 -12.70 6.06 15.66
N SER A 187 -12.06 7.13 16.14
CA SER A 187 -12.76 8.29 16.70
C SER A 187 -12.25 9.64 16.18
N GLY A 188 -11.27 9.65 15.27
CA GLY A 188 -10.62 10.87 14.80
C GLY A 188 -11.56 11.78 14.01
N GLU A 189 -12.40 11.20 13.14
CA GLU A 189 -13.41 11.96 12.39
C GLU A 189 -14.46 12.54 13.34
N SER A 190 -15.01 11.74 14.25
CA SER A 190 -16.04 12.19 15.19
C SER A 190 -15.53 13.23 16.21
N LYS A 191 -14.28 13.13 16.66
CA LYS A 191 -13.71 14.06 17.65
C LYS A 191 -13.19 15.36 17.03
N TRP A 192 -12.59 15.28 15.83
CA TRP A 192 -11.81 16.38 15.27
C TRP A 192 -12.14 16.73 13.82
N LEU A 193 -13.15 16.09 13.22
CA LEU A 193 -13.51 16.22 11.81
C LEU A 193 -12.32 15.96 10.87
N ARG A 194 -11.43 15.05 11.29
CA ARG A 194 -10.27 14.63 10.52
C ARG A 194 -10.55 13.31 9.82
N GLN A 195 -10.71 13.38 8.51
CA GLN A 195 -10.86 12.23 7.65
C GLN A 195 -9.49 11.63 7.31
N THR A 196 -9.46 10.31 7.13
CA THR A 196 -8.29 9.55 6.72
C THR A 196 -8.73 8.42 5.80
N GLY A 197 -8.02 8.24 4.69
CA GLY A 197 -8.17 7.11 3.78
C GLY A 197 -7.19 5.96 4.06
N LEU A 198 -6.62 5.89 5.28
CA LEU A 198 -5.62 4.88 5.63
C LEU A 198 -6.22 3.47 5.53
N VAL A 199 -5.57 2.61 4.75
CA VAL A 199 -5.90 1.18 4.67
C VAL A 199 -4.98 0.40 5.59
N VAL A 200 -5.57 -0.46 6.42
CA VAL A 200 -4.82 -1.33 7.34
C VAL A 200 -4.96 -2.78 6.86
N LEU A 201 -3.84 -3.37 6.44
CA LEU A 201 -3.76 -4.75 5.97
C LEU A 201 -3.32 -5.65 7.13
N LEU A 202 -4.21 -6.55 7.55
CA LEU A 202 -4.00 -7.45 8.68
C LEU A 202 -4.10 -8.91 8.20
N PRO A 203 -2.97 -9.59 7.92
CA PRO A 203 -2.98 -11.01 7.59
C PRO A 203 -3.68 -11.83 8.68
N HIS A 204 -4.64 -12.67 8.28
CA HIS A 204 -5.51 -13.42 9.18
C HIS A 204 -5.80 -14.81 8.62
N GLY A 205 -5.73 -15.85 9.47
CA GLY A 205 -6.05 -17.23 9.08
C GLY A 205 -5.67 -18.25 10.15
N TYR A 206 -6.56 -19.20 10.44
CA TYR A 206 -6.31 -20.27 11.42
C TYR A 206 -5.63 -21.48 10.77
N ASP A 207 -4.35 -21.32 10.38
CA ASP A 207 -3.59 -22.34 9.63
C ASP A 207 -2.70 -23.22 10.53
N GLY A 208 -2.93 -23.21 11.85
CA GLY A 208 -2.18 -24.03 12.81
C GLY A 208 -0.79 -23.49 13.18
N GLN A 209 -0.48 -22.23 12.86
CA GLN A 209 0.80 -21.58 13.17
C GLN A 209 0.92 -21.07 14.62
N GLY A 210 -0.10 -21.29 15.44
CA GLY A 210 -0.13 -20.93 16.86
C GLY A 210 -0.84 -19.59 17.13
N PRO A 211 -0.94 -19.20 18.42
CA PRO A 211 -1.82 -18.12 18.88
C PRO A 211 -1.40 -16.71 18.45
N GLU A 212 -0.16 -16.50 18.00
CA GLU A 212 0.38 -15.20 17.58
C GLU A 212 0.53 -15.07 16.05
N HIS A 213 -0.05 -16.01 15.30
CA HIS A 213 0.00 -16.05 13.83
C HIS A 213 -1.33 -16.55 13.26
N SER A 214 -2.45 -16.21 13.91
CA SER A 214 -3.77 -16.75 13.54
C SER A 214 -4.84 -15.68 13.43
N SER A 215 -4.87 -14.70 14.34
CA SER A 215 -6.01 -13.81 14.51
C SER A 215 -5.62 -12.34 14.43
N ALA A 216 -6.20 -11.65 13.43
CA ALA A 216 -6.24 -10.20 13.40
C ALA A 216 -7.21 -9.60 14.43
N ARG A 217 -7.90 -10.42 15.25
CA ARG A 217 -8.84 -9.98 16.28
C ARG A 217 -9.97 -9.10 15.71
N LEU A 218 -10.56 -9.55 14.60
CA LEU A 218 -11.60 -8.80 13.87
C LEU A 218 -12.75 -8.37 14.79
N GLU A 219 -13.08 -9.17 15.80
CA GLU A 219 -14.08 -8.85 16.82
C GLU A 219 -13.83 -7.51 17.52
N ARG A 220 -12.57 -7.12 17.69
CA ARG A 220 -12.20 -5.84 18.32
C ARG A 220 -12.51 -4.67 17.39
N PHE A 221 -12.17 -4.79 16.11
CA PHE A 221 -12.48 -3.76 15.11
C PHE A 221 -13.98 -3.60 14.92
N LEU A 222 -14.73 -4.71 14.93
CA LEU A 222 -16.19 -4.68 14.89
C LEU A 222 -16.78 -4.01 16.15
N GLN A 223 -16.27 -4.33 17.35
CA GLN A 223 -16.72 -3.70 18.60
C GLN A 223 -16.46 -2.19 18.64
N MET A 224 -15.38 -1.72 18.01
CA MET A 224 -15.01 -0.31 17.91
C MET A 224 -15.71 0.43 16.75
N SER A 225 -16.53 -0.26 15.95
CA SER A 225 -17.32 0.37 14.89
C SER A 225 -18.52 1.08 15.50
N ASP A 226 -18.89 2.25 14.95
CA ASP A 226 -20.03 3.05 15.44
C ASP A 226 -21.35 2.76 14.70
N GLU A 227 -21.43 1.62 14.03
CA GLU A 227 -22.66 1.16 13.37
C GLU A 227 -23.70 0.69 14.39
N ASN A 228 -24.99 0.92 14.09
CA ASN A 228 -26.08 0.44 14.93
C ASN A 228 -26.27 -1.08 14.77
N PRO A 229 -26.07 -1.90 15.81
CA PRO A 229 -26.14 -3.36 15.71
C PRO A 229 -27.56 -3.91 15.47
N TYR A 230 -28.60 -3.08 15.60
CA TYR A 230 -30.00 -3.48 15.44
C TYR A 230 -30.67 -2.93 14.18
N GLU A 231 -29.99 -2.05 13.45
CA GLU A 231 -30.51 -1.46 12.21
C GLU A 231 -29.74 -2.00 11.01
N ILE A 232 -30.36 -2.92 10.29
CA ILE A 232 -29.80 -3.46 9.04
C ILE A 232 -30.09 -2.45 7.92
N PRO A 233 -29.06 -1.91 7.23
CA PRO A 233 -29.25 -1.03 6.08
C PRO A 233 -30.12 -1.67 4.99
N GLU A 234 -30.89 -0.85 4.28
CA GLU A 234 -31.44 -1.28 2.99
C GLU A 234 -30.29 -1.57 2.01
N MET A 235 -30.21 -2.81 1.53
CA MET A 235 -29.17 -3.27 0.60
C MET A 235 -29.40 -2.84 -0.85
N ASP A 236 -30.28 -1.86 -1.07
CA ASP A 236 -30.58 -1.33 -2.39
C ASP A 236 -29.36 -0.63 -3.00
N ALA A 237 -29.19 -0.79 -4.31
CA ALA A 237 -28.03 -0.26 -5.04
C ALA A 237 -27.94 1.28 -4.97
N THR A 238 -29.06 1.99 -4.75
CA THR A 238 -29.10 3.46 -4.71
C THR A 238 -28.86 4.05 -3.33
N HIS A 239 -28.93 3.26 -2.25
CA HIS A 239 -28.88 3.73 -0.85
C HIS A 239 -27.60 3.36 -0.08
N ARG A 240 -26.50 2.99 -0.76
CA ARG A 240 -25.24 2.51 -0.15
C ARG A 240 -24.39 3.55 0.61
N LYS A 241 -24.95 4.70 0.98
CA LYS A 241 -24.23 5.75 1.74
C LYS A 241 -23.92 5.36 3.18
N GLN A 242 -24.50 4.28 3.71
CA GLN A 242 -24.24 3.84 5.09
C GLN A 242 -22.78 3.41 5.32
N ILE A 243 -22.14 2.79 4.32
CA ILE A 243 -20.70 2.46 4.36
C ILE A 243 -19.83 3.72 4.54
N GLN A 244 -20.32 4.90 4.14
CA GLN A 244 -19.63 6.18 4.29
C GLN A 244 -19.98 6.90 5.61
N LYS A 245 -20.90 6.37 6.40
CA LYS A 245 -21.31 6.96 7.70
C LYS A 245 -20.61 6.33 8.89
N CYS A 246 -20.17 5.07 8.76
CA CYS A 246 -19.41 4.41 9.82
C CYS A 246 -17.98 4.98 9.89
N ASN A 247 -17.43 5.02 11.09
CA ASN A 247 -16.09 5.50 11.39
C ASN A 247 -14.97 4.81 10.59
N TRP A 248 -15.15 3.54 10.23
CA TRP A 248 -14.29 2.82 9.30
C TRP A 248 -15.03 1.66 8.63
N GLN A 249 -14.34 0.95 7.74
CA GLN A 249 -14.90 -0.18 7.00
C GLN A 249 -14.03 -1.42 7.24
N VAL A 250 -14.62 -2.44 7.88
CA VAL A 250 -13.95 -3.73 8.12
C VAL A 250 -14.34 -4.69 7.00
N VAL A 251 -13.36 -5.18 6.25
CA VAL A 251 -13.60 -6.05 5.09
C VAL A 251 -12.78 -7.33 5.19
N ASN A 252 -13.42 -8.48 4.98
CA ASN A 252 -12.77 -9.77 4.88
C ASN A 252 -13.04 -10.34 3.48
N THR A 253 -12.14 -10.07 2.54
CA THR A 253 -12.28 -10.50 1.14
C THR A 253 -11.87 -11.96 0.97
N THR A 254 -12.48 -12.65 0.01
CA THR A 254 -12.17 -14.07 -0.29
C THR A 254 -11.69 -14.29 -1.72
N THR A 255 -11.67 -13.24 -2.54
CA THR A 255 -11.20 -13.29 -3.93
C THR A 255 -10.26 -12.12 -4.22
N PRO A 256 -9.25 -12.31 -5.09
CA PRO A 256 -8.36 -11.22 -5.51
C PRO A 256 -9.10 -10.06 -6.18
N ALA A 257 -10.18 -10.35 -6.92
CA ALA A 257 -11.01 -9.33 -7.55
C ALA A 257 -11.72 -8.44 -6.52
N ASN A 258 -12.26 -9.02 -5.43
CA ASN A 258 -12.85 -8.23 -4.36
C ASN A 258 -11.79 -7.35 -3.69
N TYR A 259 -10.58 -7.89 -3.45
CA TYR A 259 -9.48 -7.09 -2.90
C TYR A 259 -9.10 -5.92 -3.81
N PHE A 260 -8.95 -6.17 -5.11
CA PHE A 260 -8.71 -5.13 -6.13
C PHE A 260 -9.74 -4.00 -6.07
N HIS A 261 -11.04 -4.34 -5.99
CA HIS A 261 -12.11 -3.35 -5.91
C HIS A 261 -12.15 -2.62 -4.58
N VAL A 262 -11.82 -3.29 -3.46
CA VAL A 262 -11.75 -2.65 -2.15
C VAL A 262 -10.66 -1.59 -2.11
N ILE A 263 -9.48 -1.87 -2.66
CA ILE A 263 -8.38 -0.91 -2.73
C ILE A 263 -8.74 0.29 -3.61
N ARG A 264 -9.28 0.05 -4.81
CA ARG A 264 -9.65 1.13 -5.76
C ARG A 264 -10.83 1.99 -5.32
N ARG A 265 -11.60 1.54 -4.33
CA ARG A 265 -12.73 2.30 -3.79
C ARG A 265 -12.28 3.41 -2.83
N GLN A 266 -11.12 3.24 -2.18
CA GLN A 266 -10.52 4.24 -1.31
C GLN A 266 -10.05 5.44 -2.14
#